data_AF-A0A9X8YN77-F1
#
_entry.id   AF-A0A9X8YN77-F1
#
_cell.length_a   1.000
_cell.length_b   1.000
_cell.length_c   1.000
_cell.angle_alpha   90.00
_cell.angle_beta   90.00
_cell.angle_gamma   90.00
#
_symmetry.space_group_name_H-M   'P 1'
#
loop_
_entity.id
_entity.type
_entity.pdbx_description
1 polymer ?
#
loop_
_entity_poly.entity_id
_entity_poly.type
_entity_poly.pdbx_seq_one_letter_code
_entity_poly.pdbx_strand_id
1 'polypeptide(L)'
;ALALGVGFVPVRKPGKLPRATLSESYELEYGTDKLEIHTDAITAGDKVLVVDDLLATGGTIEATTKLIRRLGGEVNDAAFIINLP
;
A
#
# COMPACT_ATOMS: atom_id res chain seq x y z
N ALA A 1 13.42 -2.18 -0.45
CA ALA A 1 13.52 -3.46 0.28
C ALA A 1 14.94 -4.02 0.29
N LEU A 2 15.48 -4.49 -0.85
CA LEU A 2 16.81 -5.14 -0.91
C LEU A 2 17.95 -4.31 -0.30
N ALA A 3 18.09 -3.03 -0.69
CA ALA A 3 19.14 -2.16 -0.15
C ALA A 3 19.05 -1.91 1.37
N LEU A 4 17.85 -2.08 1.95
CA LEU A 4 17.61 -1.94 3.39
C LEU A 4 17.63 -3.30 4.12
N GLY A 5 17.76 -4.42 3.41
CA GLY A 5 17.75 -5.77 4.00
C GLY A 5 16.40 -6.18 4.61
N VAL A 6 15.29 -5.59 4.17
CA VAL A 6 13.94 -5.84 4.72
C VAL A 6 13.03 -6.57 3.72
N GLY A 7 11.93 -7.14 4.23
CA GLY A 7 10.89 -7.76 3.43
C GLY A 7 10.24 -6.79 2.42
N PHE A 8 9.68 -7.34 1.34
CA PHE A 8 8.91 -6.60 0.36
C PHE A 8 7.49 -7.16 0.31
N VAL A 9 6.50 -6.29 0.46
CA VAL A 9 5.08 -6.65 0.45
C VAL A 9 4.40 -5.92 -0.71
N PRO A 10 3.90 -6.64 -1.73
CA PRO A 10 3.18 -6.01 -2.82
C PRO A 10 1.74 -5.68 -2.43
N VAL A 11 1.28 -4.48 -2.80
CA VAL A 11 -0.13 -4.11 -2.87
C VAL A 11 -0.56 -4.14 -4.34
N ARG A 12 -1.72 -4.73 -4.63
CA ARG A 12 -2.13 -5.05 -6.00
C ARG A 12 -3.60 -4.77 -6.23
N LYS A 13 -3.99 -4.63 -7.50
CA LYS A 13 -5.40 -4.67 -7.91
C LYS A 13 -6.05 -6.02 -7.58
N PRO A 14 -7.40 -6.08 -7.48
CA PRO A 14 -8.10 -7.28 -7.03
C PRO A 14 -7.80 -8.53 -7.85
N GLY A 15 -7.73 -9.67 -7.15
CA GLY A 15 -7.58 -10.99 -7.77
C GLY A 15 -6.19 -11.29 -8.32
N LYS A 16 -5.18 -10.47 -7.99
CA LYS A 16 -3.78 -10.71 -8.37
C LYS A 16 -2.96 -11.40 -7.28
N LEU A 17 -3.44 -11.38 -6.04
CA LEU A 17 -2.77 -11.94 -4.89
C LEU A 17 -3.37 -13.34 -4.60
N PRO A 18 -2.54 -14.40 -4.48
CA PRO A 18 -3.05 -15.77 -4.40
C PRO A 18 -3.49 -16.23 -3.00
N ARG A 19 -3.09 -15.52 -1.93
CA ARG A 19 -3.49 -15.84 -0.54
C ARG A 19 -4.64 -14.93 -0.09
N ALA A 20 -5.10 -15.11 1.14
CA ALA A 20 -6.14 -14.27 1.74
C ALA A 20 -5.73 -12.79 1.73
N THR A 21 -6.66 -11.92 1.32
CA THR A 21 -6.41 -10.48 1.18
C THR A 21 -7.35 -9.63 2.01
N LEU A 22 -6.85 -8.45 2.39
CA LEU A 22 -7.64 -7.32 2.83
C LEU A 22 -7.77 -6.34 1.66
N SER A 23 -8.95 -5.76 1.46
CA SER A 23 -9.19 -4.78 0.39
C SER A 23 -9.61 -3.40 0.92
N GLU A 24 -9.24 -2.37 0.17
CA GLU A 24 -9.62 -0.98 0.40
C GLU A 24 -9.96 -0.32 -0.94
N SER A 25 -11.10 0.38 -0.99
CA SER A 25 -11.53 1.14 -2.17
C SER A 25 -10.99 2.57 -2.12
N TYR A 26 -10.76 3.17 -3.28
CA TYR A 26 -10.43 4.59 -3.40
C TYR A 26 -11.10 5.22 -4.62
N GLU A 27 -11.32 6.53 -4.53
CA GLU A 27 -11.97 7.31 -5.58
C GLU A 27 -10.98 7.63 -6.72
N LEU A 28 -11.48 7.59 -7.94
CA LEU A 28 -10.85 8.10 -9.14
C LEU A 28 -11.62 9.35 -9.61
N GLU A 29 -11.12 10.03 -10.64
CA GLU A 29 -11.88 11.11 -11.30
C GLU A 29 -13.23 10.60 -11.82
N TYR A 30 -13.25 9.35 -12.29
CA TYR A 30 -14.46 8.68 -12.77
C TYR A 30 -14.56 7.28 -12.15
N GLY A 31 -15.27 7.19 -11.02
CA GLY A 31 -15.59 5.93 -10.35
C GLY A 31 -14.63 5.56 -9.22
N THR A 32 -14.58 4.27 -8.89
CA THR A 32 -13.75 3.74 -7.81
C THR A 32 -12.90 2.58 -8.31
N ASP A 33 -11.74 2.40 -7.69
CA ASP A 33 -10.92 1.20 -7.85
C ASP A 33 -10.58 0.65 -6.46
N LYS A 34 -9.94 -0.52 -6.40
CA LYS A 34 -9.58 -1.20 -5.16
C LYS A 34 -8.12 -1.63 -5.16
N LEU A 35 -7.54 -1.66 -3.97
CA LEU A 35 -6.25 -2.27 -3.71
C LEU A 35 -6.40 -3.41 -2.69
N GLU A 36 -5.54 -4.41 -2.83
CA GLU A 36 -5.46 -5.60 -1.99
C GLU A 36 -4.03 -5.81 -1.45
N ILE A 37 -3.95 -6.25 -0.20
CA ILE A 37 -2.73 -6.71 0.47
C ILE A 37 -2.98 -8.08 1.09
N HIS A 38 -1.98 -8.96 1.15
CA HIS A 38 -2.14 -10.22 1.89
C HIS A 38 -2.28 -9.95 3.40
N THR A 39 -3.21 -10.66 4.05
CA THR A 39 -3.51 -10.45 5.48
C THR A 39 -2.38 -10.88 6.43
N ASP A 40 -1.47 -11.72 5.95
CA ASP A 40 -0.34 -12.27 6.69
C ASP A 40 0.99 -11.57 6.36
N ALA A 41 0.95 -10.51 5.54
CA ALA A 41 2.16 -9.83 5.10
C ALA A 41 2.65 -8.74 6.06
N ILE A 42 1.79 -8.28 6.97
CA ILE A 42 2.08 -7.25 7.97
C ILE A 42 1.64 -7.77 9.33
N THR A 43 2.49 -7.62 10.33
CA THR A 43 2.20 -7.93 11.74
C THR A 43 2.12 -6.65 12.56
N ALA A 44 1.38 -6.69 13.66
CA ALA A 44 1.29 -5.56 14.58
C ALA A 44 2.68 -5.06 15.03
N GLY A 45 2.94 -3.76 14.88
CA GLY A 45 4.22 -3.14 15.22
C GLY A 45 5.26 -3.12 14.09
N ASP A 46 4.99 -3.73 12.93
CA ASP A 46 5.84 -3.57 11.75
C ASP A 46 5.90 -2.09 11.34
N LYS A 47 7.11 -1.58 11.14
CA LYS A 47 7.34 -0.24 10.61
C LYS A 47 7.48 -0.30 9.10
N VAL A 48 6.54 0.33 8.40
CA VAL A 48 6.36 0.17 6.96
C VAL A 48 6.66 1.48 6.25
N LEU A 49 7.52 1.40 5.23
CA LEU A 49 7.78 2.46 4.26
C LEU A 49 7.02 2.12 2.96
N VAL A 50 6.13 3.02 2.52
CA VAL A 50 5.49 2.90 1.22
C VAL A 50 6.40 3.53 0.16
N VAL A 51 6.59 2.85 -0.97
CA VAL A 51 7.41 3.36 -2.08
C VAL A 51 6.63 3.20 -3.37
N ASP A 52 6.52 4.28 -4.15
CA ASP A 52 5.91 4.28 -5.48
C ASP A 52 6.75 5.13 -6.44
N ASP A 53 6.49 5.04 -7.74
CA ASP A 53 7.23 5.82 -8.73
C ASP A 53 6.80 7.29 -8.75
N LEU A 54 5.49 7.56 -8.75
CA LEU A 54 4.92 8.89 -8.94
C LEU A 54 3.78 9.18 -7.96
N LEU A 55 3.89 10.32 -7.26
CA LEU A 55 2.79 10.89 -6.49
C LEU A 55 1.98 11.86 -7.34
N ALA A 56 0.67 11.57 -7.50
CA ALA A 56 -0.32 12.45 -8.12
C ALA A 56 -1.39 12.86 -7.09
N THR A 57 -2.62 12.35 -7.18
CA THR A 57 -3.71 12.67 -6.23
C THR A 57 -3.50 12.05 -4.83
N GLY A 58 -2.64 11.04 -4.72
CA GLY A 58 -2.37 10.33 -3.46
C GLY A 58 -3.39 9.25 -3.06
N GLY A 59 -4.47 9.05 -3.83
CA GLY A 59 -5.55 8.10 -3.47
C GLY A 59 -5.08 6.65 -3.30
N THR A 60 -4.15 6.18 -4.12
CA THR A 60 -3.56 4.83 -3.98
C THR A 60 -2.74 4.68 -2.70
N ILE A 61 -2.03 5.74 -2.30
CA ILE A 61 -1.20 5.78 -1.10
C ILE A 61 -2.05 5.87 0.16
N GLU A 62 -3.14 6.62 0.11
CA GLU A 62 -4.13 6.66 1.18
C GLU A 62 -4.76 5.27 1.41
N ALA A 63 -5.22 4.61 0.34
CA ALA A 63 -5.78 3.26 0.43
C ALA A 63 -4.76 2.24 0.96
N THR A 64 -3.51 2.30 0.45
CA THR A 64 -2.41 1.45 0.93
C THR A 64 -2.12 1.68 2.42
N THR A 65 -2.12 2.93 2.86
CA THR A 65 -1.91 3.31 4.26
C THR A 65 -3.01 2.75 5.16
N LYS A 66 -4.28 2.80 4.73
CA LYS A 66 -5.41 2.21 5.46
C LYS A 66 -5.26 0.69 5.58
N LEU A 67 -4.89 0.01 4.50
CA LEU A 67 -4.65 -1.43 4.51
C LEU A 67 -3.57 -1.82 5.53
N ILE A 68 -2.42 -1.14 5.52
CA ILE A 68 -1.31 -1.40 6.45
C ILE A 68 -1.75 -1.20 7.90
N ARG A 69 -2.40 -0.07 8.21
CA ARG A 69 -2.86 0.25 9.57
C ARG A 69 -3.92 -0.72 10.08
N ARG A 70 -4.81 -1.21 9.21
CA ARG A 70 -5.82 -2.23 9.56
C ARG A 70 -5.19 -3.59 9.89
N LEU A 71 -3.99 -3.88 9.40
CA LEU A 71 -3.20 -5.06 9.79
C LEU A 71 -2.31 -4.81 11.03
N GLY A 72 -2.36 -3.61 11.62
CA GLY A 72 -1.59 -3.23 12.80
C GLY A 72 -0.18 -2.68 12.51
N GLY A 73 0.16 -2.47 11.24
CA GLY A 73 1.43 -1.86 10.86
C GLY A 73 1.46 -0.35 11.12
N GLU A 74 2.63 0.16 11.48
CA GLU A 74 2.94 1.58 11.60
C GLU A 74 3.47 2.11 10.27
N VAL A 75 2.78 3.05 9.64
CA VAL A 75 3.20 3.71 8.40
C VAL A 75 3.15 5.22 8.57
N ASN A 76 4.34 5.81 8.62
CA ASN A 76 4.56 7.25 8.80
C ASN A 76 5.26 7.89 7.59
N ASP A 77 5.85 7.07 6.72
CA ASP A 77 6.70 7.51 5.63
C ASP A 77 6.23 6.93 4.28
N ALA A 78 6.26 7.78 3.26
CA ALA A 78 6.07 7.40 1.87
C ALA A 78 7.14 8.07 1.00
N ALA A 79 7.76 7.32 0.09
CA ALA A 79 8.82 7.81 -0.79
C ALA A 79 8.44 7.65 -2.25
N PHE A 80 8.76 8.67 -3.05
CA PHE A 80 8.44 8.74 -4.48
C PHE A 80 9.66 9.21 -5.26
N ILE A 81 9.76 8.78 -6.53
CA ILE A 81 10.78 9.31 -7.43
C ILE A 81 10.31 10.66 -8.00
N ILE A 82 9.02 10.77 -8.33
CA ILE A 82 8.41 11.96 -8.94
C ILE A 82 7.24 12.43 -8.08
N ASN A 83 7.11 13.74 -7.92
CA ASN A 83 5.94 14.39 -7.33
C ASN A 83 5.32 15.35 -8.35
N LEU A 84 4.04 15.19 -8.65
CA LEU A 84 3.27 16.09 -9.50
C LEU A 84 2.48 17.07 -8.60
N PRO A 85 2.92 18.34 -8.48
CA PRO A 85 2.20 19.37 -7.74
C PRO A 85 0.90 19.81 -8.43
#